data_AF-A0A1I4EUH2-F1
#
_entry.id   AF-A0A1I4EUH2-F1
#
_cell.length_a   1.000
_cell.length_b   1.000
_cell.length_c   1.000
_cell.angle_alpha   90.00
_cell.angle_beta   90.00
_cell.angle_gamma   90.00
#
_symmetry.space_group_name_H-M   'P 1'
#
loop_
_entity.id
_entity.type
_entity.pdbx_description
1 polymer ?
#
loop_
_entity_poly.entity_id
_entity_poly.type
_entity_poly.pdbx_seq_one_letter_code
_entity_poly.pdbx_strand_id
1 'polypeptide(L)'
;MDIRISVPGASPEEIERGLAAARAVFDEAGISPMRAAEASFAVEGWDEAGFPDDDRYPDDEDFALVHVWGEADEAAAVACCRDWPEEKQVRTADLELDDPEADARRAKMKAEMEAYARGLTPDQLEKEWKMRRASRVRTS
;
A
#
# COMPACT_ATOMS: atom_id res chain seq x y z
N MET A 1 -0.86 -11.36 -5.03
CA MET A 1 -0.54 -10.08 -4.39
C MET A 1 0.63 -9.47 -5.13
N ASP A 2 0.55 -8.20 -5.46
CA ASP A 2 1.68 -7.46 -6.01
C ASP A 2 2.16 -6.41 -4.99
N ILE A 3 3.12 -5.57 -5.37
CA ILE A 3 3.58 -4.44 -4.57
C ILE A 3 3.30 -3.13 -5.30
N ARG A 4 3.15 -2.06 -4.53
CA ARG A 4 3.11 -0.68 -5.02
C ARG A 4 4.01 0.19 -4.16
N ILE A 5 4.48 1.30 -4.73
CA ILE A 5 5.26 2.30 -4.00
C ILE A 5 4.65 3.69 -4.24
N SER A 6 4.87 4.59 -3.30
CA SER A 6 4.40 5.98 -3.35
C SER A 6 5.55 6.94 -3.02
N VAL A 7 6.14 7.53 -4.06
CA VAL A 7 7.19 8.54 -3.93
C VAL A 7 6.65 9.91 -4.38
N PRO A 8 6.52 10.91 -3.48
CA PRO A 8 5.96 12.20 -3.84
C PRO A 8 6.74 12.91 -4.94
N GLY A 9 6.09 13.12 -6.09
CA GLY A 9 6.69 13.80 -7.25
C GLY A 9 7.35 12.90 -8.27
N ALA A 10 7.36 11.57 -8.05
CA ALA A 10 7.85 10.59 -9.02
C ALA A 10 6.96 10.48 -10.25
N SER A 11 7.60 10.38 -11.41
CA SER A 11 6.91 10.01 -12.66
C SER A 11 6.60 8.51 -12.68
N PRO A 12 5.67 8.06 -13.54
CA PRO A 12 5.37 6.64 -13.71
C PRO A 12 6.61 5.79 -14.03
N GLU A 13 7.51 6.28 -14.88
CA GLU A 13 8.75 5.58 -15.24
C GLU A 13 9.73 5.49 -14.07
N GLU A 14 9.72 6.46 -13.15
CA GLU A 14 10.53 6.43 -11.94
C GLU A 14 9.97 5.41 -10.95
N ILE A 15 8.64 5.38 -10.79
CA ILE A 15 7.93 4.38 -10.00
C ILE A 15 8.20 2.96 -10.54
N GLU A 16 8.15 2.75 -11.86
CA GLU A 16 8.46 1.45 -12.47
C GLU A 16 9.88 0.97 -12.15
N ARG A 17 10.87 1.88 -12.14
CA ARG A 17 12.24 1.52 -11.73
C ARG A 17 12.31 1.14 -10.25
N GLY A 18 11.61 1.88 -9.39
CA GLY A 18 11.54 1.55 -7.96
C GLY A 18 10.91 0.17 -7.73
N LEU A 19 9.79 -0.12 -8.39
CA LEU A 19 9.11 -1.42 -8.29
C LEU A 19 10.00 -2.57 -8.77
N ALA A 20 10.73 -2.37 -9.88
CA ALA A 20 11.67 -3.37 -10.37
C ALA A 20 12.80 -3.65 -9.36
N ALA A 21 13.31 -2.62 -8.68
CA ALA A 21 14.34 -2.77 -7.66
C ALA A 21 13.82 -3.49 -6.40
N ALA A 22 12.65 -3.12 -5.88
CA ALA A 22 12.02 -3.83 -4.76
C ALA A 22 11.77 -5.31 -5.09
N ARG A 23 11.25 -5.60 -6.30
CA ARG A 23 11.02 -6.99 -6.73
C ARG A 23 12.32 -7.79 -6.75
N ALA A 24 13.42 -7.20 -7.22
CA ALA A 24 14.72 -7.87 -7.25
C ALA A 24 15.21 -8.27 -5.86
N VAL A 25 14.98 -7.44 -4.84
CA VAL A 25 15.32 -7.78 -3.43
C VAL A 25 14.54 -9.01 -2.96
N PHE A 26 13.22 -9.03 -3.18
CA PHE A 26 12.40 -10.19 -2.84
C PHE A 26 12.84 -11.47 -3.59
N ASP A 27 13.13 -11.34 -4.88
CA ASP A 27 13.57 -12.45 -5.73
C ASP A 27 14.94 -13.01 -5.27
N GLU A 28 15.90 -12.13 -4.94
CA GLU A 28 17.23 -12.52 -4.44
C GLU A 28 17.13 -13.23 -3.08
N ALA A 29 16.25 -12.75 -2.21
CA ALA A 29 16.00 -13.36 -0.91
C ALA A 29 15.15 -14.64 -0.98
N GLY A 30 14.56 -14.94 -2.15
CA GLY A 30 13.66 -16.09 -2.34
C GLY A 30 12.36 -15.99 -1.53
N ILE A 31 11.95 -14.77 -1.18
CA ILE A 31 10.81 -14.47 -0.31
C ILE A 31 9.71 -13.80 -1.14
N SER A 32 8.46 -14.21 -0.94
CA SER A 32 7.35 -13.51 -1.58
C SER A 32 7.08 -12.17 -0.88
N PRO A 33 6.71 -11.09 -1.61
CA PRO A 33 6.39 -9.82 -0.99
C PRO A 33 5.27 -9.92 0.06
N MET A 34 4.28 -10.79 -0.17
CA MET A 34 3.20 -11.00 0.79
C MET A 34 3.71 -11.55 2.13
N ARG A 35 4.64 -12.50 2.11
CA ARG A 35 5.20 -13.06 3.34
C ARG A 35 5.99 -12.02 4.14
N ALA A 36 6.77 -11.20 3.45
CA ALA A 36 7.52 -10.10 4.08
C ALA A 36 6.58 -9.02 4.65
N ALA A 37 5.50 -8.66 3.92
CA ALA A 37 4.49 -7.72 4.39
C ALA A 37 3.72 -8.24 5.63
N GLU A 38 3.35 -9.52 5.65
CA GLU A 38 2.66 -10.14 6.79
C GLU A 38 3.52 -10.10 8.06
N ALA A 39 4.81 -10.40 7.94
CA ALA A 39 5.76 -10.27 9.05
C ALA A 39 5.91 -8.82 9.51
N SER A 40 6.02 -7.86 8.57
CA SER A 40 6.10 -6.43 8.89
C SER A 40 4.88 -5.98 9.67
N PHE A 41 3.68 -6.37 9.23
CA PHE A 41 2.42 -6.06 9.92
C PHE A 41 2.35 -6.68 11.32
N ALA A 42 2.83 -7.92 11.49
CA ALA A 42 2.85 -8.58 12.80
C ALA A 42 3.79 -7.86 13.78
N VAL A 43 5.00 -7.48 13.34
CA VAL A 43 5.98 -6.77 14.16
C VAL A 43 5.51 -5.35 14.50
N GLU A 44 4.98 -4.60 13.53
CA GLU A 44 4.42 -3.27 13.77
C GLU A 44 3.22 -3.31 14.72
N GLY A 45 2.32 -4.28 14.56
CA GLY A 45 1.20 -4.48 15.47
C GLY A 45 1.64 -4.86 16.89
N TRP A 46 2.74 -5.59 17.02
CA TRP A 46 3.35 -5.91 18.32
C TRP A 46 4.00 -4.68 18.98
N ASP A 47 4.68 -3.83 18.22
CA ASP A 47 5.21 -2.53 18.67
C ASP A 47 4.10 -1.58 19.10
N GLU A 48 3.06 -1.41 18.28
CA GLU A 48 1.90 -0.54 18.58
C GLU A 48 1.16 -1.01 19.84
N ALA A 49 1.13 -2.32 20.11
CA ALA A 49 0.57 -2.90 21.32
C ALA A 49 1.44 -2.72 22.57
N GLY A 50 2.63 -2.14 22.46
CA GLY A 50 3.55 -1.89 23.57
C GLY A 50 4.37 -3.10 23.99
N PHE A 51 4.73 -3.96 23.03
CA PHE A 51 5.60 -5.13 23.23
C PHE A 51 5.07 -6.14 24.26
N PRO A 52 3.85 -6.67 24.10
CA PRO A 52 3.34 -7.69 25.01
C PRO A 52 4.24 -8.93 25.01
N ASP A 53 4.60 -9.40 26.20
CA ASP A 53 5.36 -10.63 26.43
C ASP A 53 4.38 -11.82 26.49
N ASP A 54 3.80 -12.16 25.34
CA ASP A 54 2.89 -13.31 25.17
C ASP A 54 3.29 -14.15 23.95
N ASP A 55 2.59 -15.27 23.75
CA ASP A 55 2.88 -16.25 22.68
C ASP A 55 2.71 -15.69 21.25
N ARG A 56 2.33 -14.42 21.07
CA ARG A 56 2.25 -13.70 19.79
C ARG A 56 3.49 -12.84 19.51
N TYR A 57 4.53 -12.97 20.32
CA TYR A 57 5.84 -12.37 20.08
C TYR A 57 6.38 -12.80 18.70
N PRO A 58 6.71 -11.86 17.79
CA PRO A 58 7.35 -12.18 16.52
C PRO A 58 8.68 -12.87 16.73
N ASP A 59 8.96 -13.94 15.98
CA ASP A 59 10.21 -14.68 16.14
C ASP A 59 11.36 -14.13 15.29
N ASP A 60 12.54 -14.75 15.39
CA ASP A 60 13.72 -14.32 14.61
C ASP A 60 13.50 -14.40 13.09
N GLU A 61 12.62 -15.29 12.61
CA GLU A 61 12.27 -15.39 11.20
C GLU A 61 11.39 -14.21 10.78
N ASP A 62 10.43 -13.81 11.60
CA ASP A 62 9.62 -12.61 11.37
C ASP A 62 10.51 -11.36 11.24
N PHE A 63 11.46 -11.16 12.15
CA PHE A 63 12.39 -10.02 12.06
C PHE A 63 13.26 -10.06 10.80
N ALA A 64 13.70 -11.25 10.36
CA ALA A 64 14.43 -11.39 9.11
C ALA A 64 13.56 -11.04 7.89
N LEU A 65 12.27 -11.41 7.90
CA LEU A 65 11.31 -11.06 6.86
C LEU A 65 11.01 -9.55 6.83
N VAL A 66 10.89 -8.91 8.01
CA VAL A 66 10.76 -7.44 8.12
C VAL A 66 11.98 -6.74 7.55
N HIS A 67 13.18 -7.26 7.79
CA HIS A 67 14.40 -6.69 7.23
C HIS A 67 14.36 -6.71 5.69
N VAL A 68 13.96 -7.82 5.08
CA VAL A 68 13.81 -7.92 3.62
C VAL A 68 12.76 -6.94 3.07
N TRP A 69 11.66 -6.72 3.80
CA TRP A 69 10.67 -5.69 3.43
C TRP A 69 11.30 -4.29 3.43
N GLY A 70 12.03 -3.94 4.48
CA GLY A 70 12.74 -2.67 4.59
C GLY A 70 13.80 -2.47 3.50
N GLU A 71 14.60 -3.49 3.20
CA GLU A 71 15.59 -3.45 2.11
C GLU A 71 14.92 -3.23 0.74
N ALA A 72 13.76 -3.85 0.51
CA ALA A 72 13.00 -3.64 -0.72
C ALA A 72 12.46 -2.20 -0.83
N ASP A 73 11.97 -1.63 0.27
CA ASP A 73 11.48 -0.25 0.32
C ASP A 73 12.60 0.77 0.08
N GLU A 74 13.77 0.58 0.70
CA GLU A 74 14.96 1.41 0.48
C GLU A 74 15.49 1.27 -0.96
N ALA A 75 15.57 0.05 -1.48
CA ALA A 75 16.00 -0.20 -2.87
C ALA A 75 15.06 0.47 -3.88
N ALA A 76 13.74 0.43 -3.64
CA ALA A 76 12.78 1.14 -4.45
C ALA A 76 13.02 2.66 -4.43
N ALA A 77 13.27 3.24 -3.26
CA ALA A 77 13.52 4.67 -3.12
C ALA A 77 14.76 5.11 -3.91
N VAL A 78 15.86 4.38 -3.76
CA VAL A 78 17.13 4.65 -4.45
C VAL A 78 16.97 4.55 -5.97
N ALA A 79 16.31 3.51 -6.47
CA ALA A 79 16.12 3.32 -7.91
C ALA A 79 15.11 4.32 -8.52
N CYS A 80 14.06 4.65 -7.78
CA CYS A 80 13.07 5.65 -8.17
C CYS A 80 13.72 7.03 -8.31
N CYS A 81 14.41 7.48 -7.27
CA CYS A 81 14.99 8.82 -7.17
C CYS A 81 16.41 8.95 -7.74
N ARG A 82 16.91 7.95 -8.50
CA ARG A 82 18.30 7.89 -8.98
C ARG A 82 18.82 9.18 -9.63
N ASP A 83 17.97 9.85 -10.41
CA ASP A 83 18.33 11.04 -11.19
C ASP A 83 17.85 12.35 -10.53
N TRP A 84 17.40 12.27 -9.27
CA TRP A 84 16.93 13.43 -8.53
C TRP A 84 18.08 14.20 -7.87
N PRO A 85 17.94 15.53 -7.69
CA PRO A 85 18.78 16.29 -6.78
C PRO A 85 18.79 15.66 -5.38
N GLU A 86 19.95 15.65 -4.72
CA GLU A 86 20.15 15.01 -3.41
C GLU A 86 19.12 15.49 -2.37
N GLU A 87 18.77 16.78 -2.39
CA GLU A 87 17.80 17.38 -1.48
C GLU A 87 16.34 16.90 -1.67
N LYS A 88 16.07 16.20 -2.78
CA LYS A 88 14.75 15.61 -3.08
C LYS A 88 14.72 14.11 -2.90
N GLN A 89 15.88 13.44 -2.78
CA GLN A 89 15.92 11.99 -2.63
C GLN A 89 15.30 11.58 -1.30
N VAL A 90 14.41 10.59 -1.36
CA VAL A 90 13.80 9.98 -0.17
C VAL A 90 14.57 8.72 0.21
N ARG A 91 14.46 8.31 1.48
CA ARG A 91 15.09 7.07 1.96
C ARG A 91 14.19 5.85 1.82
N THR A 92 12.88 6.05 1.82
CA THR A 92 11.86 5.03 1.74
C THR A 92 10.87 5.39 0.65
N ALA A 93 10.29 4.38 0.00
CA ALA A 93 9.38 4.52 -1.12
C ALA A 93 7.91 4.35 -0.74
N ASP A 94 7.60 4.21 0.55
CA ASP A 94 6.24 3.92 1.04
C ASP A 94 5.71 2.65 0.35
N LEU A 95 6.50 1.58 0.47
CA LEU A 95 6.19 0.26 -0.09
C LEU A 95 4.97 -0.34 0.61
N GLU A 96 3.98 -0.70 -0.20
CA GLU A 96 2.75 -1.34 0.24
C GLU A 96 2.48 -2.62 -0.55
N LEU A 97 1.77 -3.55 0.08
CA LEU A 97 1.19 -4.70 -0.59
C LEU A 97 -0.05 -4.24 -1.39
N ASP A 98 -0.05 -4.49 -2.70
CA ASP A 98 -1.17 -4.15 -3.57
C ASP A 98 -2.33 -5.15 -3.33
N ASP A 99 -3.35 -4.66 -2.62
CA ASP A 99 -4.62 -5.34 -2.37
C ASP A 99 -5.77 -4.52 -2.99
N PRO A 100 -6.08 -4.73 -4.29
CA PRO A 100 -7.13 -4.00 -4.98
C PRO A 100 -8.52 -4.26 -4.40
N GLU A 101 -8.71 -5.37 -3.68
CA GLU A 101 -9.99 -5.66 -3.02
C GLU A 101 -10.15 -4.83 -1.75
N ALA A 102 -9.11 -4.74 -0.92
CA ALA A 102 -9.09 -3.83 0.23
C ALA A 102 -9.26 -2.37 -0.21
N ASP A 103 -8.63 -1.96 -1.30
CA ASP A 103 -8.80 -0.62 -1.87
C ASP A 103 -10.23 -0.34 -2.33
N ALA A 104 -10.87 -1.30 -3.00
CA ALA A 104 -12.28 -1.19 -3.37
C ALA A 104 -13.19 -1.05 -2.14
N ARG A 105 -12.91 -1.80 -1.06
CA ARG A 105 -13.65 -1.70 0.21
C ARG A 105 -13.44 -0.33 0.87
N ARG A 106 -12.20 0.17 0.94
CA ARG A 106 -11.86 1.51 1.47
C ARG A 106 -12.53 2.63 0.67
N ALA A 107 -12.48 2.55 -0.66
CA ALA A 107 -13.13 3.53 -1.55
C ALA A 107 -14.66 3.55 -1.35
N LYS A 108 -15.27 2.38 -1.20
CA LYS A 108 -16.70 2.27 -0.88
C LYS A 108 -17.03 2.92 0.47
N MET A 109 -16.28 2.59 1.53
CA MET A 109 -16.46 3.17 2.86
C MET A 109 -16.33 4.70 2.83
N LYS A 110 -15.30 5.23 2.15
CA LYS A 110 -15.12 6.67 2.00
C LYS A 110 -16.31 7.34 1.30
N ALA A 111 -16.81 6.75 0.22
CA ALA A 111 -17.97 7.28 -0.49
C ALA A 111 -19.25 7.27 0.37
N GLU A 112 -19.43 6.24 1.20
CA GLU A 112 -20.54 6.15 2.18
C GLU A 112 -20.40 7.22 3.27
N MET A 113 -19.19 7.41 3.82
CA MET A 113 -18.91 8.44 4.83
C MET A 113 -19.07 9.86 4.28
N GLU A 114 -18.63 10.13 3.04
CA GLU A 114 -18.83 11.42 2.37
C GLU A 114 -20.31 11.70 2.09
N ALA A 115 -21.10 10.67 1.79
CA ALA A 115 -22.53 10.81 1.62
C ALA A 115 -23.25 11.08 2.94
N TYR A 116 -22.83 10.40 4.01
CA TYR A 116 -23.29 10.67 5.37
C TYR A 116 -22.92 12.10 5.82
N ALA A 117 -21.69 12.55 5.57
CA ALA A 117 -21.23 13.90 5.88
C ALA A 117 -21.99 14.98 5.07
N ARG A 118 -22.47 14.64 3.87
CA ARG A 118 -23.38 15.48 3.07
C ARG A 118 -24.84 15.44 3.54
N GLY A 119 -25.17 14.68 4.57
CA GLY A 119 -26.51 14.56 5.13
C GLY A 119 -27.50 13.78 4.24
N LEU A 120 -27.01 12.95 3.31
CA LEU A 120 -27.86 12.13 2.45
C LEU A 120 -28.41 10.94 3.23
N THR A 121 -29.72 10.70 3.13
CA THR A 121 -30.33 9.46 3.61
C THR A 121 -30.00 8.29 2.68
N PRO A 122 -30.07 7.03 3.15
CA PRO A 122 -29.89 5.84 2.31
C PRO A 122 -30.73 5.84 1.02
N ASP A 123 -31.98 6.33 1.09
CA ASP A 123 -32.87 6.43 -0.07
C ASP A 123 -32.39 7.47 -1.10
N GLN A 124 -31.80 8.57 -0.64
CA GLN A 124 -31.26 9.61 -1.50
C GLN A 124 -29.97 9.13 -2.19
N LEU A 125 -29.13 8.38 -1.46
CA LEU A 125 -27.95 7.71 -2.02
C LEU A 125 -28.34 6.72 -3.11
N GLU A 126 -29.29 5.82 -2.85
CA GLU A 126 -29.71 4.81 -3.82
C GLU A 126 -30.27 5.45 -5.11
N LYS A 127 -31.00 6.58 -4.97
CA LYS A 127 -31.52 7.36 -6.10
C LYS A 127 -30.40 7.98 -6.95
N GLU A 128 -29.36 8.56 -6.32
CA GLU A 128 -28.22 9.12 -7.04
C GLU A 128 -27.42 8.05 -7.79
N TRP A 129 -27.20 6.88 -7.17
CA TRP A 129 -26.51 5.76 -7.79
C TRP A 129 -27.27 5.20 -9.01
N LYS A 130 -28.61 5.07 -8.92
CA LYS A 130 -29.46 4.67 -10.05
C LYS A 130 -29.40 5.70 -11.19
N MET A 131 -29.40 6.99 -10.88
CA MET A 131 -29.29 8.06 -11.88
C MET A 131 -27.92 8.06 -12.59
N ARG A 132 -26.83 7.90 -11.85
CA ARG A 132 -25.46 7.82 -12.40
C ARG A 132 -25.24 6.59 -13.29
N ARG A 133 -25.84 5.44 -12.94
CA ARG A 133 -25.81 4.25 -13.81
C ARG A 133 -26.62 4.45 -15.09
N ALA A 134 -27.79 5.09 -15.00
CA ALA A 134 -28.66 5.34 -16.15
C ALA A 134 -28.12 6.39 -17.12
N SER A 135 -27.29 7.34 -16.67
CA SER A 135 -26.61 8.32 -17.52
C SER A 135 -25.41 7.72 -18.26
N ARG A 136 -24.67 6.80 -17.62
CA ARG A 136 -23.51 6.13 -18.23
C ARG A 136 -23.90 5.18 -19.38
N VAL A 137 -25.12 4.62 -19.36
CA VAL A 137 -25.69 3.80 -20.44
C VAL A 137 -26.15 4.64 -21.65
N ARG A 138 -26.34 5.96 -21.49
CA ARG A 138 -26.93 6.83 -22.51
C ARG A 138 -25.91 7.54 -23.40
N THR A 139 -24.62 7.35 -23.13
CA THR A 139 -23.49 7.93 -23.86
C THR A 139 -22.64 6.86 -24.55
N SER A 140 -23.21 5.70 -24.89
CA SER A 140 -22.61 4.64 -25.70
C SER A 140 -23.42 4.41 -26.98
#